data_AF-A0A290ZEF1-F1
#
_entry.id   AF-A0A290ZEF1-F1
#
_cell.length_a   1.000
_cell.length_b   1.000
_cell.length_c   1.000
_cell.angle_alpha   90.00
_cell.angle_beta   90.00
_cell.angle_gamma   90.00
#
_symmetry.space_group_name_H-M   'P 1'
#
loop_
_entity.id
_entity.type
_entity.pdbx_description
1 polymer ?
#
loop_
_entity_poly.entity_id
_entity_poly.type
_entity_poly.pdbx_seq_one_letter_code
_entity_poly.pdbx_strand_id
1 'polypeptide(L)'
;MLFAALAGVALAPVAVAGASPADADVACDADWGTGDRDVWGGAAEGALTGVRSGQHECFDRLVLDLGAADAAGFHVGYRDELGHIAKDQVLPLRGDGVLVVLVDVPGQGYQPANPVEVVDVTGYRTFQQVRWAGSAEGQVKLGVGTPAGLPFRVTSGGGKLVVDVAHS
;
A
#
# COMPACT_ATOMS: atom_id res chain seq x y z
N MET A 1 35.44 -23.30 62.64
CA MET A 1 35.68 -22.81 61.26
C MET A 1 34.32 -22.48 60.67
N LEU A 2 34.02 -21.19 60.53
CA LEU A 2 32.72 -20.65 60.14
C LEU A 2 32.84 -20.23 58.66
N PHE A 3 32.16 -20.92 57.74
CA PHE A 3 32.09 -20.53 56.34
C PHE A 3 30.74 -19.86 56.07
N ALA A 4 30.77 -18.53 55.87
CA ALA A 4 29.64 -17.74 55.42
C ALA A 4 29.56 -17.82 53.89
N ALA A 5 28.43 -18.30 53.35
CA ALA A 5 28.14 -18.28 51.93
C ALA A 5 27.17 -17.13 51.63
N LEU A 6 27.64 -16.09 50.94
CA LEU A 6 26.79 -15.07 50.34
C LEU A 6 26.17 -15.63 49.05
N ALA A 7 24.85 -15.75 49.00
CA ALA A 7 24.11 -16.03 47.78
C ALA A 7 23.83 -14.72 47.04
N GLY A 8 24.45 -14.53 45.88
CA GLY A 8 24.23 -13.38 45.00
C GLY A 8 22.88 -13.47 44.29
N VAL A 9 22.09 -12.40 44.35
CA VAL A 9 20.85 -12.24 43.59
C VAL A 9 21.20 -11.82 42.16
N ALA A 10 20.90 -12.68 41.18
CA ALA A 10 21.03 -12.36 39.76
C ALA A 10 19.73 -11.71 39.25
N LEU A 11 19.77 -10.42 38.92
CA LEU A 11 18.71 -9.72 38.20
C LEU A 11 18.91 -9.92 36.70
N ALA A 12 17.98 -10.61 36.04
CA ALA A 12 17.96 -10.73 34.58
C ALA A 12 17.42 -9.44 33.94
N PRO A 13 18.00 -8.94 32.84
CA PRO A 13 17.46 -7.81 32.12
C PRO A 13 16.19 -8.21 31.34
N VAL A 14 15.11 -7.48 31.55
CA VAL A 14 13.90 -7.57 30.73
C VAL A 14 14.19 -6.90 29.39
N ALA A 15 14.19 -7.68 28.31
CA ALA A 15 14.28 -7.14 26.96
C ALA A 15 12.95 -6.46 26.60
N VAL A 16 12.94 -5.13 26.57
CA VAL A 16 11.85 -4.36 26.00
C VAL A 16 11.96 -4.45 24.48
N ALA A 17 11.06 -5.20 23.85
CA ALA A 17 10.91 -5.21 22.41
C ALA A 17 10.50 -3.79 21.97
N GLY A 18 11.41 -3.09 21.30
CA GLY A 18 11.10 -1.80 20.67
C GLY A 18 10.09 -2.02 19.56
N ALA A 19 8.94 -1.34 19.65
CA ALA A 19 8.02 -1.23 18.53
C ALA A 19 8.75 -0.58 17.35
N SER A 20 8.68 -1.20 16.17
CA SER A 20 9.12 -0.58 14.93
C SER A 20 8.36 0.71 14.69
N PRO A 21 8.99 1.78 14.16
CA PRO A 21 8.29 3.01 13.80
C PRO A 21 7.51 2.76 12.50
N ALA A 22 6.37 2.10 12.60
CA ALA A 22 5.48 1.83 11.48
C ALA A 22 4.02 2.05 11.89
N ASP A 23 3.74 3.16 12.55
CA ASP A 23 2.42 3.80 12.63
C ASP A 23 2.60 5.07 13.45
N ALA A 24 3.07 6.14 12.81
CA ALA A 24 2.77 7.46 13.31
C ALA A 24 1.31 7.72 12.92
N ASP A 25 0.42 7.63 13.91
CA ASP A 25 -0.97 8.05 13.81
C ASP A 25 -1.01 9.43 13.14
N VAL A 26 -1.53 9.46 11.92
CA VAL A 26 -1.85 10.71 11.25
C VAL A 26 -3.03 11.26 12.00
N ALA A 27 -2.88 12.41 12.68
CA ALA A 27 -4.02 13.18 13.13
C ALA A 27 -4.98 13.30 11.94
N CYS A 28 -6.26 12.93 12.12
CA CYS A 28 -7.20 12.77 11.00
C CYS A 28 -7.36 14.02 10.11
N ASP A 29 -6.82 15.17 10.52
CA ASP A 29 -6.55 16.32 9.66
C ASP A 29 -5.32 16.06 8.78
N ALA A 30 -5.55 15.30 7.72
CA ALA A 30 -4.61 15.16 6.64
C ALA A 30 -4.81 16.32 5.64
N ASP A 31 -3.84 17.24 5.53
CA ASP A 31 -3.76 18.26 4.45
C ASP A 31 -3.46 17.61 3.07
N TRP A 32 -4.14 16.51 2.74
CA TRP A 32 -4.00 15.79 1.49
C TRP A 32 -4.94 16.39 0.45
N GLY A 33 -4.59 16.19 -0.83
CA GLY A 33 -5.42 16.63 -1.96
C GLY A 33 -5.78 15.47 -2.88
N THR A 34 -6.68 15.74 -3.84
CA THR A 34 -7.11 14.79 -4.87
C THR A 34 -6.28 14.82 -6.15
N GLY A 35 -5.33 15.76 -6.26
CA GLY A 35 -4.45 15.86 -7.43
C GLY A 35 -3.56 14.63 -7.60
N ASP A 36 -2.97 14.48 -8.78
CA ASP A 36 -2.09 13.34 -9.08
C ASP A 36 -0.84 13.31 -8.18
N ARG A 37 -0.29 12.11 -7.99
CA ARG A 37 1.00 11.86 -7.34
C ARG A 37 1.88 11.09 -8.30
N ASP A 38 3.00 11.70 -8.65
CA ASP A 38 3.90 11.23 -9.69
C ASP A 38 5.34 11.22 -9.20
N VAL A 39 6.03 10.11 -9.44
CA VAL A 39 7.49 10.05 -9.42
C VAL A 39 7.94 9.45 -10.74
N TRP A 40 8.66 10.25 -11.51
CA TRP A 40 9.18 9.86 -12.82
C TRP A 40 10.55 9.20 -12.68
N GLY A 41 10.74 8.08 -13.36
CA GLY A 41 11.99 7.33 -13.35
C GLY A 41 12.13 6.41 -12.14
N GLY A 42 13.07 5.47 -12.24
CA GLY A 42 13.27 4.40 -11.27
C GLY A 42 12.65 3.09 -11.77
N ALA A 43 13.33 2.43 -12.71
CA ALA A 43 13.14 0.99 -12.87
C ALA A 43 13.71 0.36 -11.59
N ALA A 44 12.84 0.09 -10.62
CA ALA A 44 13.29 -0.60 -9.43
C ALA A 44 13.79 -1.98 -9.86
N GLU A 45 14.89 -2.46 -9.28
CA GLU A 45 15.37 -3.85 -9.44
C GLU A 45 14.37 -4.90 -8.91
N GLY A 46 13.22 -4.44 -8.43
CA GLY A 46 12.18 -5.23 -7.79
C GLY A 46 11.07 -5.68 -8.75
N ALA A 47 10.08 -6.33 -8.17
CA ALA A 47 8.88 -6.79 -8.84
C ALA A 47 7.71 -6.69 -7.86
N LEU A 48 6.47 -6.58 -8.37
CA LEU A 48 5.33 -6.74 -7.49
C LEU A 48 5.32 -8.18 -6.93
N THR A 49 5.29 -8.29 -5.61
CA THR A 49 5.29 -9.56 -4.87
C THR A 49 4.03 -9.75 -4.03
N GLY A 50 3.33 -8.66 -3.71
CA GLY A 50 2.12 -8.71 -2.91
C GLY A 50 1.32 -7.42 -2.98
N VAL A 51 0.02 -7.55 -2.76
CA VAL A 51 -0.91 -6.44 -2.55
C VAL A 51 -1.65 -6.71 -1.25
N ARG A 52 -1.69 -5.72 -0.36
CA ARG A 52 -2.35 -5.81 0.95
C ARG A 52 -3.16 -4.56 1.20
N SER A 53 -4.20 -4.68 2.00
CA SER A 53 -5.03 -3.55 2.46
C SER A 53 -5.11 -3.52 3.98
N GLY A 54 -5.46 -2.36 4.53
CA GLY A 54 -5.74 -2.16 5.95
C GLY A 54 -6.69 -0.97 6.14
N GLN A 55 -7.65 -1.11 7.05
CA GLN A 55 -8.48 0.01 7.49
C GLN A 55 -7.85 0.63 8.74
N HIS A 56 -7.67 1.94 8.74
CA HIS A 56 -7.18 2.72 9.87
C HIS A 56 -8.26 3.69 10.36
N GLU A 57 -8.00 4.41 11.45
CA GLU A 57 -8.99 5.32 12.05
C GLU A 57 -9.44 6.43 11.09
N CYS A 58 -8.51 6.98 10.29
CA CYS A 58 -8.77 8.14 9.42
C CYS A 58 -8.62 7.85 7.93
N PHE A 59 -8.13 6.67 7.54
CA PHE A 59 -7.86 6.33 6.14
C PHE A 59 -7.94 4.84 5.90
N ASP A 60 -8.18 4.44 4.66
CA ASP A 60 -7.91 3.09 4.19
C ASP A 60 -6.57 3.08 3.44
N ARG A 61 -5.79 2.03 3.64
CA ARG A 61 -4.43 1.88 3.12
C ARG A 61 -4.36 0.73 2.14
N LEU A 62 -3.77 0.99 0.98
CA LEU A 62 -3.30 -0.01 0.03
C LEU A 62 -1.77 -0.06 0.07
N VAL A 63 -1.21 -1.26 0.12
CA VAL A 63 0.25 -1.48 0.06
C VAL A 63 0.57 -2.43 -1.08
N LEU A 64 1.47 -2.00 -1.97
CA LEU A 64 2.11 -2.84 -2.97
C LEU A 64 3.51 -3.17 -2.46
N ASP A 65 3.81 -4.45 -2.31
CA ASP A 65 5.14 -4.95 -1.92
C ASP A 65 5.99 -5.16 -3.19
N LEU A 66 7.07 -4.38 -3.34
CA LEU A 66 7.85 -4.25 -4.59
C LEU A 66 9.20 -4.99 -4.58
N GLY A 67 9.61 -5.56 -3.44
CA GLY A 67 10.79 -6.44 -3.38
C GLY A 67 12.17 -5.80 -3.61
N ALA A 68 12.28 -4.48 -3.79
CA ALA A 68 13.56 -3.76 -3.92
C ALA A 68 13.67 -2.57 -2.97
N ALA A 69 14.86 -2.26 -2.46
CA ALA A 69 15.04 -1.18 -1.47
C ALA A 69 14.75 0.22 -2.05
N ASP A 70 15.03 0.41 -3.34
CA ASP A 70 14.86 1.68 -4.04
C ASP A 70 13.41 1.92 -4.45
N ALA A 71 13.04 3.20 -4.54
CA ALA A 71 11.70 3.61 -4.93
C ALA A 71 11.49 3.39 -6.44
N ALA A 72 10.42 2.67 -6.81
CA ALA A 72 9.96 2.59 -8.18
C ALA A 72 9.30 3.90 -8.62
N GLY A 73 9.36 4.18 -9.92
CA GLY A 73 8.49 5.17 -10.55
C GLY A 73 7.02 4.80 -10.34
N PHE A 74 6.16 5.80 -10.19
CA PHE A 74 4.73 5.57 -10.04
C PHE A 74 3.90 6.76 -10.50
N HIS A 75 2.65 6.45 -10.82
CA HIS A 75 1.59 7.39 -11.07
C HIS A 75 0.33 6.95 -10.31
N VAL A 76 -0.20 7.82 -9.46
CA VAL A 76 -1.46 7.60 -8.74
C VAL A 76 -2.38 8.80 -8.92
N GLY A 77 -3.59 8.58 -9.41
CA GLY A 77 -4.53 9.67 -9.71
C GLY A 77 -5.92 9.20 -10.10
N TYR A 78 -6.91 10.09 -9.93
CA TYR A 78 -8.30 9.81 -10.32
C TYR A 78 -8.47 9.90 -11.84
N ARG A 79 -9.20 8.96 -12.43
CA ARG A 79 -9.52 8.93 -13.87
C ARG A 79 -11.02 8.72 -14.08
N ASP A 80 -11.47 8.89 -15.31
CA ASP A 80 -12.88 8.65 -15.66
C ASP A 80 -13.20 7.14 -15.65
N GLU A 81 -12.23 6.30 -15.99
CA GLU A 81 -12.40 4.85 -16.06
C GLU A 81 -11.10 4.06 -15.82
N LEU A 82 -11.24 2.79 -15.44
CA LEU A 82 -10.12 1.87 -15.29
C LEU A 82 -9.93 1.07 -16.59
N GLY A 83 -8.98 1.49 -17.42
CA GLY A 83 -8.54 0.70 -18.58
C GLY A 83 -7.53 -0.40 -18.22
N HIS A 84 -7.64 -1.56 -18.85
CA HIS A 84 -6.61 -2.61 -18.81
C HIS A 84 -5.29 -2.09 -19.41
N ILE A 85 -4.14 -2.43 -18.81
CA ILE A 85 -2.85 -1.83 -19.19
C ILE A 85 -2.39 -2.17 -20.62
N ALA A 86 -2.67 -3.38 -21.10
CA ALA A 86 -2.20 -3.87 -22.40
C ALA A 86 -3.32 -4.23 -23.40
N LYS A 87 -4.56 -3.87 -23.10
CA LYS A 87 -5.72 -4.22 -23.93
C LYS A 87 -6.62 -3.00 -24.04
N ASP A 88 -7.22 -2.83 -25.20
CA ASP A 88 -8.29 -1.85 -25.40
C ASP A 88 -9.59 -2.35 -24.74
N GLN A 89 -9.61 -2.28 -23.41
CA GLN A 89 -10.68 -2.83 -22.58
C GLN A 89 -10.86 -1.99 -21.32
N VAL A 90 -12.07 -1.47 -21.14
CA VAL A 90 -12.52 -0.87 -19.89
C VAL A 90 -12.91 -1.96 -18.90
N LEU A 91 -12.44 -1.84 -17.66
CA LEU A 91 -12.69 -2.76 -16.56
C LEU A 91 -13.66 -2.11 -15.58
N PRO A 92 -14.85 -2.69 -15.35
CA PRO A 92 -15.80 -2.15 -14.37
C PRO A 92 -15.17 -2.07 -12.98
N LEU A 93 -15.32 -0.94 -12.31
CA LEU A 93 -14.85 -0.71 -10.95
C LEU A 93 -16.00 -0.14 -10.13
N ARG A 94 -16.20 -0.67 -8.92
CA ARG A 94 -17.25 -0.25 -8.00
C ARG A 94 -16.87 1.08 -7.35
N GLY A 95 -17.82 2.02 -7.32
CA GLY A 95 -17.64 3.34 -6.73
C GLY A 95 -17.66 4.45 -7.77
N ASP A 96 -17.83 5.69 -7.31
CA ASP A 96 -17.92 6.87 -8.16
C ASP A 96 -16.56 7.53 -8.39
N GLY A 97 -15.56 7.21 -7.55
CA GLY A 97 -14.16 7.57 -7.77
C GLY A 97 -13.36 6.37 -8.29
N VAL A 98 -12.57 6.61 -9.35
CA VAL A 98 -11.66 5.62 -9.94
C VAL A 98 -10.22 6.07 -9.72
N LEU A 99 -9.62 5.64 -8.62
CA LEU A 99 -8.21 5.92 -8.31
C LEU A 99 -7.33 4.89 -9.00
N VAL A 100 -6.60 5.30 -10.03
CA VAL A 100 -5.65 4.43 -10.75
C VAL A 100 -4.31 4.45 -10.05
N VAL A 101 -3.74 3.26 -9.84
CA VAL A 101 -2.38 3.06 -9.31
C VAL A 101 -1.56 2.35 -10.38
N LEU A 102 -0.59 3.06 -10.96
CA LEU A 102 0.37 2.53 -11.91
C LEU A 102 1.78 2.61 -11.29
N VAL A 103 2.52 1.50 -11.34
CA VAL A 103 3.88 1.43 -10.77
C VAL A 103 4.84 0.80 -11.78
N ASP A 104 6.04 1.35 -11.88
CA ASP A 104 7.09 0.94 -12.81
C ASP A 104 7.91 -0.23 -12.24
N VAL A 105 7.23 -1.35 -12.00
CA VAL A 105 7.85 -2.65 -11.71
C VAL A 105 7.21 -3.77 -12.52
N PRO A 106 7.96 -4.83 -12.88
CA PRO A 106 7.38 -6.03 -13.46
C PRO A 106 6.40 -6.70 -12.49
N GLY A 107 5.26 -7.17 -13.01
CA GLY A 107 4.27 -7.96 -12.26
C GLY A 107 4.27 -9.46 -12.60
N GLN A 108 5.22 -9.94 -13.41
CA GLN A 108 5.22 -11.27 -14.02
C GLN A 108 5.27 -12.45 -13.03
N GLY A 109 5.56 -12.19 -11.75
CA GLY A 109 5.50 -13.17 -10.66
C GLY A 109 4.27 -13.05 -9.75
N TYR A 110 3.48 -11.99 -9.87
CA TYR A 110 2.30 -11.76 -9.06
C TYR A 110 1.04 -12.13 -9.84
N GLN A 111 0.31 -13.13 -9.35
CA GLN A 111 -0.98 -13.51 -9.88
C GLN A 111 -2.04 -13.40 -8.78
N PRO A 112 -2.94 -12.40 -8.82
CA PRO A 112 -3.98 -12.29 -7.82
C PRO A 112 -4.91 -13.50 -7.92
N ALA A 113 -5.29 -14.07 -6.77
CA ALA A 113 -6.24 -15.19 -6.71
C ALA A 113 -7.60 -14.82 -7.32
N ASN A 114 -8.01 -13.56 -7.15
CA ASN A 114 -9.16 -12.97 -7.82
C ASN A 114 -8.76 -11.61 -8.42
N PRO A 115 -8.71 -11.45 -9.76
CA PRO A 115 -8.35 -10.18 -10.38
C PRO A 115 -9.43 -9.09 -10.23
N VAL A 116 -10.67 -9.46 -9.89
CA VAL A 116 -11.77 -8.51 -9.66
C VAL A 116 -11.75 -7.96 -8.23
N GLU A 117 -11.36 -8.77 -7.26
CA GLU A 117 -11.25 -8.38 -5.83
C GLU A 117 -9.88 -8.83 -5.33
N VAL A 118 -8.85 -8.03 -5.61
CA VAL A 118 -7.44 -8.39 -5.36
C VAL A 118 -7.17 -8.55 -3.86
N VAL A 119 -7.85 -7.77 -3.04
CA VAL A 119 -7.82 -7.82 -1.58
C VAL A 119 -9.25 -7.64 -1.07
N ASP A 120 -9.57 -8.28 0.06
CA ASP A 120 -10.86 -8.07 0.72
C ASP A 120 -10.88 -6.68 1.38
N VAL A 121 -11.93 -5.91 1.07
CA VAL A 121 -12.17 -4.57 1.60
C VAL A 121 -13.57 -4.47 2.21
N THR A 122 -14.18 -5.60 2.56
CA THR A 122 -15.50 -5.62 3.20
C THR A 122 -15.45 -4.84 4.52
N GLY A 123 -16.32 -3.84 4.67
CA GLY A 123 -16.40 -3.00 5.87
C GLY A 123 -15.46 -1.78 5.89
N TYR A 124 -14.65 -1.60 4.84
CA TYR A 124 -13.79 -0.43 4.66
C TYR A 124 -14.64 0.82 4.41
N ARG A 125 -14.12 2.02 4.73
CA ARG A 125 -14.92 3.26 4.62
C ARG A 125 -14.82 3.88 3.24
N THR A 126 -13.64 3.82 2.63
CA THR A 126 -13.34 4.48 1.36
C THR A 126 -13.00 3.48 0.27
N PHE A 127 -12.38 2.34 0.59
CA PHE A 127 -12.15 1.31 -0.42
C PHE A 127 -13.42 0.49 -0.65
N GLN A 128 -13.99 0.62 -1.84
CA GLN A 128 -15.13 -0.19 -2.28
C GLN A 128 -14.69 -1.40 -3.09
N GLN A 129 -13.53 -1.34 -3.75
CA GLN A 129 -12.96 -2.42 -4.55
C GLN A 129 -11.47 -2.15 -4.81
N VAL A 130 -10.67 -3.21 -4.91
CA VAL A 130 -9.32 -3.16 -5.51
C VAL A 130 -9.27 -4.15 -6.66
N ARG A 131 -9.09 -3.65 -7.88
CA ARG A 131 -9.13 -4.43 -9.11
C ARG A 131 -7.79 -4.47 -9.81
N TRP A 132 -7.40 -5.64 -10.29
CA TRP A 132 -6.23 -5.84 -11.14
C TRP A 132 -6.53 -5.37 -12.57
N ALA A 133 -5.70 -4.47 -13.09
CA ALA A 133 -5.80 -3.98 -14.47
C ALA A 133 -4.67 -4.50 -15.38
N GLY A 134 -3.79 -5.35 -14.85
CA GLY A 134 -2.78 -6.08 -15.60
C GLY A 134 -1.35 -5.68 -15.28
N SER A 135 -0.42 -6.41 -15.89
CA SER A 135 1.00 -6.06 -15.95
C SER A 135 1.48 -6.18 -17.39
N ALA A 136 2.24 -5.19 -17.84
CA ALA A 136 2.83 -5.14 -19.18
C ALA A 136 4.02 -4.20 -19.20
N GLU A 137 4.99 -4.46 -20.07
CA GLU A 137 6.13 -3.56 -20.35
C GLU A 137 6.90 -3.06 -19.10
N GLY A 138 6.97 -3.88 -18.06
CA GLY A 138 7.65 -3.52 -16.81
C GLY A 138 6.81 -2.65 -15.87
N GLN A 139 5.50 -2.60 -16.09
CA GLN A 139 4.56 -1.86 -15.26
C GLN A 139 3.46 -2.79 -14.70
N VAL A 140 2.88 -2.35 -13.60
CA VAL A 140 1.68 -2.95 -13.00
C VAL A 140 0.63 -1.87 -12.80
N LYS A 141 -0.62 -2.21 -13.12
CA LYS A 141 -1.77 -1.32 -12.95
C LYS A 141 -2.85 -1.96 -12.08
N LEU A 142 -3.34 -1.20 -11.11
CA LEU A 142 -4.55 -1.49 -10.34
C LEU A 142 -5.51 -0.30 -10.39
N GLY A 143 -6.77 -0.56 -10.12
CA GLY A 143 -7.76 0.47 -9.80
C GLY A 143 -8.30 0.27 -8.39
N VAL A 144 -8.47 1.36 -7.66
CA VAL A 144 -9.15 1.40 -6.37
C VAL A 144 -10.44 2.18 -6.56
N GLY A 145 -11.54 1.50 -6.30
CA GLY A 145 -12.88 2.09 -6.33
C GLY A 145 -13.17 2.80 -5.01
N THR A 146 -13.60 4.06 -5.08
CA THR A 146 -13.90 4.90 -3.92
C THR A 146 -15.30 5.52 -4.02
N PRO A 147 -15.93 5.97 -2.92
CA PRO A 147 -17.25 6.60 -2.98
C PRO A 147 -17.27 7.94 -3.72
N ALA A 148 -16.12 8.60 -3.86
CA ALA A 148 -15.93 9.84 -4.60
C ALA A 148 -14.42 10.08 -4.82
N GLY A 149 -14.05 11.19 -5.48
CA GLY A 149 -12.69 11.70 -5.45
C GLY A 149 -12.30 12.18 -4.05
N LEU A 150 -11.67 11.31 -3.26
CA LEU A 150 -11.25 11.58 -1.88
C LEU A 150 -9.76 11.96 -1.79
N PRO A 151 -9.37 12.79 -0.80
CA PRO A 151 -7.97 13.12 -0.55
C PRO A 151 -7.13 11.87 -0.33
N PHE A 152 -5.93 11.86 -0.92
CA PHE A 152 -5.00 10.75 -0.76
C PHE A 152 -3.55 11.22 -0.69
N ARG A 153 -2.71 10.34 -0.14
CA ARG A 153 -1.25 10.46 -0.21
C ARG A 153 -0.63 9.17 -0.72
N VAL A 154 0.60 9.31 -1.22
CA VAL A 154 1.43 8.19 -1.63
C VAL A 154 2.77 8.30 -0.91
N THR A 155 3.24 7.20 -0.36
CA THR A 155 4.59 7.08 0.20
C THR A 155 5.28 5.90 -0.46
N SER A 156 6.53 6.10 -0.88
CA SER A 156 7.36 5.06 -1.51
C SER A 156 8.69 4.92 -0.77
N GLY A 157 9.20 3.69 -0.73
CA GLY A 157 10.47 3.35 -0.07
C GLY A 157 10.41 2.03 0.68
N GLY A 158 11.59 1.48 1.02
CA GLY A 158 11.68 0.21 1.76
C GLY A 158 11.03 -0.97 1.04
N GLY A 159 11.02 -0.95 -0.29
CA GLY A 159 10.35 -1.94 -1.13
C GLY A 159 8.85 -1.94 -1.08
N LYS A 160 8.25 -0.76 -0.84
CA LYS A 160 6.80 -0.59 -0.82
C LYS A 160 6.38 0.67 -1.57
N LEU A 161 5.20 0.59 -2.15
CA LEU A 161 4.37 1.74 -2.48
C LEU A 161 3.12 1.67 -1.59
N VAL A 162 2.86 2.73 -0.85
CA VAL A 162 1.75 2.85 0.08
C VAL A 162 0.83 3.96 -0.39
N VAL A 163 -0.44 3.67 -0.58
CA VAL A 163 -1.49 4.62 -0.96
C VAL A 163 -2.49 4.68 0.18
N ASP A 164 -2.62 5.85 0.80
CA ASP A 164 -3.60 6.10 1.87
C ASP A 164 -4.70 7.01 1.33
N VAL A 165 -5.96 6.60 1.48
CA VAL A 165 -7.14 7.40 1.10
C VAL A 165 -7.91 7.78 2.34
N ALA A 166 -7.99 9.09 2.60
CA ALA A 166 -8.62 9.66 3.78
C ALA A 166 -10.13 9.39 3.79
N HIS A 167 -10.70 9.16 4.98
CA HIS A 167 -12.13 8.96 5.20
C HIS A 167 -12.96 10.23 5.02
N SER A 168 -12.31 11.40 4.99
CA SER A 168 -12.89 12.72 4.79
C SER A 168 -11.93 13.64 4.06
#